data_AF-A0A971XLN5-F1
#
_entry.id   AF-A0A971XLN5-F1
#
_cell.length_a   1.000
_cell.length_b   1.000
_cell.length_c   1.000
_cell.angle_alpha   90.00
_cell.angle_beta   90.00
_cell.angle_gamma   90.00
#
_symmetry.space_group_name_H-M   'P 1'
#
loop_
_entity.id
_entity.type
_entity.pdbx_description
1 polymer ?
#
loop_
_entity_poly.entity_id
_entity_poly.type
_entity_poly.pdbx_seq_one_letter_code
_entity_poly.pdbx_strand_id
1 'polypeptide(L)'
;LLTQAFTQLFLLSILSPRLNETYLAAITIATTLVLIPYLLSSLYAVKTAYALRKSESPHHLVVALLGTLYSIYVIYAVGIRYLILSVLFYGVGSLLYLKAKREQQKQPKHWEWAVIILLLSASAVIITLMVSGRITP
;
A
#
# COMPACT_ATOMS: atom_id res chain seq x y z
N LEU A 1 22.83 17.83 -13.51
CA LEU A 1 23.27 18.93 -12.59
C LEU A 1 22.15 19.34 -11.64
N LEU A 2 20.97 19.76 -12.12
CA LEU A 2 19.84 20.15 -11.25
C LEU A 2 19.39 19.05 -10.27
N THR A 3 19.26 17.81 -10.74
CA THR A 3 18.91 16.66 -9.89
C THR A 3 19.95 16.39 -8.81
N GLN A 4 21.25 16.51 -9.13
CA GLN A 4 22.31 16.36 -8.14
C GLN A 4 22.29 17.45 -7.07
N ALA A 5 22.03 18.71 -7.46
CA ALA A 5 21.91 19.80 -6.50
C ALA A 5 20.75 19.56 -5.51
N PHE A 6 19.59 19.09 -6.02
CA PHE A 6 18.46 18.72 -5.15
C PHE A 6 18.78 17.53 -4.23
N THR A 7 19.44 16.48 -4.75
CA THR A 7 19.83 15.34 -3.91
C THR A 7 20.79 15.76 -2.81
N GLN A 8 21.77 16.61 -3.09
CA GLN A 8 22.72 17.11 -2.09
C GLN A 8 22.06 17.98 -1.03
N LEU A 9 21.17 18.90 -1.43
CA LEU A 9 20.38 19.71 -0.49
C LEU A 9 19.51 18.83 0.42
N PHE A 10 18.89 17.79 -0.13
CA PHE A 10 18.09 16.83 0.63
C PHE A 10 18.93 16.05 1.65
N LEU A 11 20.11 15.55 1.24
CA LEU A 11 21.02 14.84 2.14
C LEU A 11 21.51 15.74 3.29
N LEU A 12 21.85 17.00 3.00
CA LEU A 12 22.21 17.97 4.04
C LEU A 12 21.03 18.29 4.96
N SER A 13 19.82 18.34 4.42
CA SER A 13 18.59 18.55 5.20
C SER A 13 18.36 17.41 6.20
N ILE A 14 18.62 16.16 5.83
CA ILE A 14 18.49 15.00 6.71
C ILE A 14 19.47 15.04 7.89
N LEU A 15 20.57 15.79 7.82
CA LEU A 15 21.49 15.93 8.97
C LEU A 15 20.81 16.58 10.19
N SER A 16 19.73 17.34 9.99
CA SER A 16 18.90 17.85 11.09
C SER A 16 18.06 16.72 11.70
N PRO A 17 18.10 16.50 13.03
CA PRO A 17 17.34 15.44 13.68
C PRO A 17 15.83 15.46 13.36
N ARG A 18 15.22 16.66 13.31
CA ARG A 18 13.78 16.82 13.02
C ARG A 18 13.42 16.39 11.59
N LEU A 19 14.28 16.72 10.64
CA LEU A 19 14.07 16.38 9.22
C LEU A 19 14.34 14.89 8.97
N ASN A 20 15.31 14.30 9.68
CA ASN A 20 15.54 12.86 9.65
C ASN A 20 14.33 12.07 10.16
N GLU A 21 13.73 12.46 11.30
CA GLU A 21 12.52 11.81 11.81
C GLU A 21 11.35 11.89 10.83
N THR A 22 11.17 13.06 10.22
CA THR A 22 10.13 13.26 9.19
C THR A 22 10.39 12.40 7.96
N TYR A 23 11.65 12.29 7.53
CA TYR A 23 12.07 11.44 6.42
C TYR A 23 11.82 9.96 6.71
N LEU A 24 12.20 9.48 7.90
CA LEU A 24 11.95 8.12 8.34
C LEU A 24 10.45 7.84 8.37
N ALA A 25 9.63 8.74 8.93
CA ALA A 25 8.18 8.60 8.93
C ALA A 25 7.62 8.49 7.50
N ALA A 26 8.07 9.34 6.58
CA ALA A 26 7.66 9.30 5.18
C ALA A 26 8.05 7.98 4.49
N ILE A 27 9.28 7.50 4.70
CA ILE A 27 9.73 6.20 4.19
C ILE A 27 8.87 5.08 4.76
N THR A 28 8.61 5.08 6.07
CA THR A 28 7.83 4.01 6.70
C THR A 28 6.39 3.98 6.18
N ILE A 29 5.77 5.14 5.95
CA ILE A 29 4.44 5.22 5.31
C ILE A 29 4.53 4.65 3.88
N ALA A 30 5.51 5.08 3.10
CA ALA A 30 5.68 4.65 1.72
C ALA A 30 5.92 3.13 1.60
N THR A 31 6.80 2.56 2.41
CA THR A 31 7.10 1.12 2.38
C THR A 31 5.89 0.29 2.82
N THR A 32 5.12 0.78 3.79
CA THR A 32 3.88 0.13 4.22
C THR A 32 2.82 0.14 3.11
N LEU A 33 2.68 1.25 2.38
CA LEU A 33 1.75 1.37 1.24
C LEU A 33 2.11 0.46 0.06
N VAL A 34 3.30 -0.11 0.02
CA VAL A 34 3.68 -1.09 -1.00
C VAL A 34 3.28 -2.51 -0.60
N LEU A 35 3.04 -2.80 0.68
CA LEU A 35 2.79 -4.17 1.15
C LEU A 35 1.51 -4.79 0.59
N ILE A 36 0.40 -4.04 0.60
CA ILE A 36 -0.87 -4.55 0.05
C ILE A 36 -0.74 -4.85 -1.45
N PRO A 37 -0.25 -3.94 -2.32
CA PRO A 37 -0.08 -4.27 -3.73
C PRO A 37 0.92 -5.41 -3.94
N TYR A 38 1.93 -5.57 -3.07
CA TYR A 38 2.88 -6.68 -3.18
C TYR A 38 2.24 -8.04 -2.84
N LEU A 39 1.40 -8.10 -1.81
CA LEU A 39 0.58 -9.26 -1.48
C LEU A 39 -0.40 -9.59 -2.62
N LEU A 40 -1.12 -8.59 -3.15
CA LEU A 40 -2.05 -8.80 -4.26
C LEU A 40 -1.33 -9.28 -5.53
N SER A 41 -0.14 -8.75 -5.81
CA SER A 41 0.67 -9.17 -6.95
C SER A 41 1.14 -10.63 -6.81
N SER A 42 1.58 -11.04 -5.63
CA SER A 42 2.01 -12.43 -5.38
C SER A 42 0.84 -13.42 -5.42
N LEU A 43 -0.32 -13.07 -4.85
CA LEU A 43 -1.55 -13.85 -4.99
C LEU A 43 -2.00 -13.98 -6.44
N TYR A 44 -1.92 -12.89 -7.22
CA TYR A 44 -2.22 -12.93 -8.64
C TYR A 44 -1.24 -13.81 -9.41
N ALA A 45 0.04 -13.80 -9.04
CA ALA A 45 1.04 -14.72 -9.58
C ALA A 45 0.69 -16.18 -9.27
N VAL A 46 0.20 -16.49 -8.06
CA VAL A 46 -0.28 -17.84 -7.71
C VAL A 46 -1.45 -18.25 -8.60
N LYS A 47 -2.46 -17.37 -8.73
CA LYS A 47 -3.63 -17.61 -9.61
C LYS A 47 -3.19 -17.90 -11.05
N THR A 48 -2.24 -17.12 -11.56
CA THR A 48 -1.75 -17.23 -12.93
C THR A 48 -0.92 -18.49 -13.15
N ALA A 49 0.02 -18.78 -12.24
CA ALA A 49 0.83 -20.00 -12.28
C ALA A 49 -0.03 -21.26 -12.15
N TYR A 50 -1.10 -21.22 -11.34
CA TYR A 50 -2.04 -22.32 -11.24
C TYR A 50 -2.83 -22.54 -12.53
N ALA A 51 -3.29 -21.46 -13.17
CA ALA A 51 -4.02 -21.54 -14.45
C ALA A 51 -3.14 -22.11 -15.57
N LEU A 52 -1.86 -21.73 -15.60
CA LEU A 52 -0.88 -22.15 -16.61
C LEU A 52 -0.10 -23.42 -16.24
N ARG A 53 -0.45 -24.11 -15.14
CA ARG A 53 0.31 -25.26 -14.62
C ARG A 53 0.55 -26.41 -15.61
N LYS A 54 -0.26 -26.52 -16.65
CA LYS A 54 -0.14 -27.56 -17.69
C LYS A 54 0.83 -27.17 -18.81
N SER A 55 1.09 -25.88 -18.97
CA SER A 55 1.88 -25.30 -20.06
C SER A 55 3.23 -24.75 -19.58
N GLU A 56 3.33 -24.43 -18.29
CA GLU A 56 4.47 -23.77 -17.67
C GLU A 56 5.10 -24.62 -16.55
N SER A 57 6.34 -24.30 -16.19
CA SER A 57 7.08 -25.00 -15.14
C SER A 57 6.39 -24.88 -13.77
N PRO A 58 6.28 -25.98 -12.99
CA PRO A 58 5.72 -25.94 -11.63
C PRO A 58 6.52 -25.05 -10.68
N HIS A 59 7.78 -24.73 -11.02
CA HIS A 59 8.62 -23.83 -10.27
C HIS A 59 7.99 -22.44 -10.09
N HIS A 60 7.25 -21.94 -11.09
CA HIS A 60 6.57 -20.64 -10.99
C HIS A 60 5.52 -20.62 -9.88
N LEU A 61 4.82 -21.74 -9.67
CA LEU A 61 3.84 -21.86 -8.60
C LEU A 61 4.53 -21.83 -7.23
N VAL A 62 5.65 -22.54 -7.08
CA VAL A 62 6.44 -22.55 -5.84
C VAL A 62 6.94 -21.15 -5.51
N VAL A 63 7.53 -20.44 -6.48
CA VAL A 63 8.01 -19.06 -6.28
C VAL A 63 6.85 -18.12 -5.92
N ALA A 64 5.70 -18.25 -6.57
CA ALA A 64 4.54 -17.41 -6.27
C ALA A 64 3.97 -17.68 -4.86
N LEU A 65 3.95 -18.95 -4.43
CA LEU A 65 3.54 -19.31 -3.07
C LEU A 65 4.52 -18.77 -2.02
N LEU A 66 5.83 -18.91 -2.25
CA LEU A 66 6.85 -18.34 -1.37
C LEU A 66 6.75 -16.82 -1.30
N GLY A 67 6.53 -16.14 -2.44
CA GLY A 67 6.32 -14.69 -2.48
C GLY A 67 5.08 -14.25 -1.72
N THR A 68 4.01 -15.03 -1.77
CA THR A 68 2.78 -14.78 -1.01
C THR A 68 3.04 -14.93 0.49
N LEU A 69 3.69 -16.03 0.89
CA LEU A 69 4.05 -16.28 2.29
C LEU A 69 4.97 -15.18 2.85
N TYR A 70 5.96 -14.75 2.07
CA TYR A 70 6.85 -13.66 2.43
C TYR A 70 6.09 -12.33 2.58
N SER A 71 5.19 -12.01 1.65
CA SER A 71 4.39 -10.79 1.73
C SER A 71 3.51 -10.77 2.98
N ILE A 72 2.89 -11.90 3.33
CA ILE A 72 2.12 -12.06 4.58
C ILE A 72 3.02 -11.86 5.80
N TYR A 73 4.21 -12.47 5.79
CA TYR A 73 5.17 -12.33 6.88
C TYR A 73 5.61 -10.88 7.08
N VAL A 74 5.92 -10.15 6.00
CA VAL A 74 6.32 -8.74 6.09
C VAL A 74 5.17 -7.87 6.62
N ILE A 75 3.93 -8.12 6.19
CA ILE A 75 2.74 -7.44 6.72
C ILE A 75 2.61 -7.66 8.23
N TYR A 76 2.81 -8.89 8.68
CA TYR A 76 2.82 -9.23 10.09
C TYR A 76 3.97 -8.54 10.85
N ALA A 77 5.18 -8.53 10.30
CA ALA A 77 6.37 -7.96 10.92
C ALA A 77 6.34 -6.44 11.04
N VAL A 78 5.73 -5.73 10.08
CA VAL A 78 5.61 -4.27 10.09
C VAL A 78 4.66 -3.80 11.20
N GLY A 79 3.63 -4.59 11.54
CA GLY A 79 2.75 -4.33 12.66
C GLY A 79 1.47 -3.55 12.32
N ILE A 80 0.45 -3.74 13.15
CA ILE A 80 -0.93 -3.28 12.89
C ILE A 80 -1.05 -1.76 12.72
N ARG A 81 -0.23 -0.99 13.46
CA ARG A 81 -0.26 0.48 13.47
C ARG A 81 -0.04 1.08 12.08
N TYR A 82 0.88 0.52 11.31
CA TYR A 82 1.16 1.02 9.97
C TYR A 82 0.11 0.55 8.95
N LEU A 83 -0.50 -0.62 9.16
CA LEU A 83 -1.66 -1.04 8.35
C LEU A 83 -2.85 -0.10 8.52
N ILE A 84 -3.05 0.45 9.73
CA ILE A 84 -4.09 1.45 9.97
C ILE A 84 -3.81 2.72 9.13
N LEU A 85 -2.57 3.19 9.11
CA LEU A 85 -2.14 4.30 8.26
C LEU A 85 -2.38 3.99 6.77
N SER A 86 -2.00 2.80 6.29
CA SER A 86 -2.17 2.46 4.88
C SER A 86 -3.63 2.47 4.44
N VAL A 87 -4.55 1.96 5.27
CA VAL A 87 -6.00 2.02 5.00
C VAL A 87 -6.50 3.45 4.88
N LEU A 88 -6.09 4.37 5.76
CA LEU A 88 -6.47 5.78 5.67
C LEU A 88 -5.98 6.42 4.37
N PHE A 89 -4.72 6.18 4.01
CA PHE A 89 -4.15 6.68 2.76
C PHE A 89 -4.83 6.07 1.52
N TYR A 90 -5.18 4.78 1.54
CA TYR A 90 -5.96 4.17 0.45
C TYR A 90 -7.39 4.71 0.39
N GLY A 91 -8.01 5.05 1.53
CA GLY A 91 -9.28 5.76 1.59
C GLY A 91 -9.21 7.10 0.86
N VAL A 92 -8.20 7.92 1.17
CA VAL A 92 -7.95 9.19 0.45
C VAL A 92 -7.67 8.93 -1.03
N GLY A 93 -6.83 7.93 -1.33
CA GLY A 93 -6.51 7.51 -2.70
C GLY A 93 -7.76 7.09 -3.49
N SER A 94 -8.74 6.47 -2.84
CA SER A 94 -10.00 6.05 -3.46
C SER A 94 -10.88 7.24 -3.87
N LEU A 95 -10.87 8.33 -3.09
CA LEU A 95 -11.55 9.57 -3.45
C LEU A 95 -10.87 10.24 -4.66
N LEU A 96 -9.54 10.27 -4.68
CA LEU A 96 -8.76 10.76 -5.82
C LEU A 96 -9.02 9.91 -7.07
N TYR A 97 -9.14 8.59 -6.90
CA TYR A 97 -9.49 7.67 -7.98
C TYR A 97 -10.86 7.96 -8.59
N LEU A 98 -11.88 8.25 -7.76
CA LEU A 98 -13.20 8.67 -8.25
C LEU A 98 -13.12 9.96 -9.08
N LYS A 99 -12.34 10.94 -8.61
CA LYS A 99 -12.10 12.19 -9.34
C LYS A 99 -11.42 11.93 -10.69
N ALA A 100 -10.37 11.12 -10.70
CA ALA A 100 -9.62 10.77 -11.92
C ALA A 100 -10.50 10.02 -12.94
N LYS A 101 -11.37 9.10 -12.49
CA LYS A 101 -12.35 8.43 -13.36
C LYS A 101 -13.36 9.39 -13.97
N ARG A 102 -13.86 10.34 -13.18
CA ARG A 102 -14.78 11.39 -13.64
C ARG A 102 -14.14 12.29 -14.70
N GLU A 103 -12.87 12.66 -14.50
CA GLU A 103 -12.09 13.42 -15.50
C GLU A 103 -11.91 12.66 -16.82
N GLN A 104 -11.81 11.33 -16.76
CA GLN A 104 -11.76 10.46 -17.95
C GLN A 104 -13.15 10.13 -18.53
N GLN A 105 -14.23 10.75 -18.04
CA GLN A 105 -15.63 10.43 -18.38
C GLN A 105 -15.99 8.93 -18.25
N LYS A 106 -15.31 8.21 -17.37
CA LYS A 106 -15.56 6.79 -17.10
C LYS A 106 -16.18 6.63 -15.73
N GLN A 107 -17.14 5.72 -15.61
CA GLN A 107 -17.67 5.33 -14.31
C GLN A 107 -16.88 4.16 -13.71
N PRO A 108 -16.78 4.07 -12.37
CA PRO A 108 -16.24 2.89 -11.73
C PRO A 108 -17.11 1.66 -11.99
N LYS A 109 -16.50 0.50 -12.20
CA LYS A 109 -17.20 -0.79 -12.32
C LYS A 109 -17.80 -1.20 -10.98
N HIS A 110 -18.78 -2.11 -11.00
CA HIS A 110 -19.42 -2.64 -9.77
C HIS A 110 -18.42 -3.18 -8.74
N TRP A 111 -17.36 -3.88 -9.17
CA TRP A 111 -16.31 -4.36 -8.25
C TRP A 111 -15.41 -3.23 -7.74
N GLU A 112 -15.15 -2.20 -8.54
CA GLU A 112 -14.37 -1.03 -8.13
C GLU A 112 -15.13 -0.26 -7.03
N TRP A 113 -16.45 -0.14 -7.16
CA TRP A 113 -17.33 0.42 -6.13
C TRP A 113 -17.28 -0.35 -4.82
N ALA A 114 -17.33 -1.68 -4.88
CA ALA A 114 -17.22 -2.50 -3.67
C ALA A 114 -15.91 -2.24 -2.91
N VAL A 115 -14.79 -2.13 -3.63
CA VAL A 115 -13.47 -1.82 -3.04
C VAL A 115 -13.44 -0.41 -2.45
N ILE A 116 -13.97 0.58 -3.16
CA ILE A 116 -14.02 1.97 -2.69
C ILE A 116 -14.86 2.08 -1.42
N ILE A 117 -16.06 1.50 -1.39
CA ILE A 117 -16.95 1.52 -0.22
C ILE A 117 -16.30 0.80 0.96
N LEU A 118 -15.63 -0.34 0.72
CA LEU A 118 -14.88 -1.07 1.75
C LEU A 118 -13.76 -0.20 2.34
N LEU A 119 -12.95 0.45 1.50
CA LEU A 119 -11.85 1.30 1.95
C LEU A 119 -12.35 2.54 2.70
N LEU A 120 -13.40 3.20 2.21
CA LEU A 120 -13.99 4.37 2.87
C LEU A 120 -14.65 4.02 4.20
N SER A 121 -15.40 2.92 4.28
CA SER A 121 -16.01 2.47 5.54
C SER A 121 -14.95 2.06 6.56
N ALA A 122 -13.93 1.30 6.16
CA ALA A 122 -12.80 0.95 7.03
C ALA A 122 -12.06 2.20 7.53
N SER A 123 -11.84 3.18 6.65
CA SER A 123 -11.21 4.46 7.02
C SER A 123 -12.05 5.24 8.02
N ALA A 124 -13.37 5.31 7.83
CA ALA A 124 -14.29 5.96 8.75
C ALA A 124 -14.28 5.28 10.13
N VAL A 125 -14.32 3.94 10.18
CA VAL A 125 -14.22 3.18 11.43
C VAL A 125 -12.90 3.46 12.15
N ILE A 126 -11.77 3.45 11.44
CA ILE A 126 -10.46 3.78 12.00
C ILE A 126 -10.46 5.19 12.60
N ILE A 127 -10.97 6.19 11.89
CA ILE A 127 -11.03 7.57 12.38
C ILE A 127 -11.87 7.64 13.66
N THR A 128 -13.04 6.97 13.70
CA THR A 128 -13.87 6.96 14.92
C THR A 128 -13.16 6.29 16.10
N LEU A 129 -12.41 5.21 15.87
CA LEU A 129 -11.64 4.52 16.90
C LEU A 129 -10.47 5.36 17.42
N MET A 130 -9.82 6.13 16.55
CA MET A 130 -8.77 7.08 16.92
C MET A 130 -9.32 8.23 17.76
N VAL A 131 -10.45 8.82 17.36
CA VAL A 131 -11.11 9.91 18.11
C VAL A 131 -11.62 9.41 19.47
N SER A 132 -12.06 8.14 19.54
CA SER A 132 -12.52 7.51 20.79
C SER A 132 -11.37 7.15 21.76
N GLY A 133 -10.11 7.43 21.41
CA GLY A 133 -8.94 7.14 22.24
C GLY A 133 -8.63 5.65 22.41
N ARG A 134 -9.31 4.75 21.67
CA ARG A 134 -9.10 3.30 21.76
C ARG A 134 -7.87 2.82 20.99
N ILE A 135 -7.40 3.63 20.03
CA ILE A 135 -6.24 3.34 19.19
C ILE A 135 -5.44 4.63 19.03
N THR A 136 -4.25 4.70 19.61
CA THR A 136 -3.28 5.75 19.31
C THR A 136 -2.43 5.35 18.10
N PRO A 137 -2.27 6.25 17.11
CA PRO A 137 -1.49 6.00 15.91
C PRO A 137 -0.02 6.15 16.19
#